data_AF-A0A139R6M7-F1
#
_entry.id   AF-A0A139R6M7-F1
#
_cell.length_a   1.000
_cell.length_b   1.000
_cell.length_c   1.000
_cell.angle_alpha   90.00
_cell.angle_beta   90.00
_cell.angle_gamma   90.00
#
_symmetry.space_group_name_H-M   'P 1'
#
loop_
_entity.id
_entity.type
_entity.pdbx_description
1 polymer ?
#
loop_
_entity_poly.entity_id
_entity_poly.type
_entity_poly.pdbx_seq_one_letter_code
_entity_poly.pdbx_strand_id
1 'polypeptide(L)'
;MFVDYGNNQVVDKQTGEILSVSDDEYKELVFQPPYQGFVNTISSKGFEDEILFSYQVDSKYNRKVSDATIYSTRKAKIGKDKKEETYVLGKIKDIYSQNGFDTFIKKYNKDKTQFLMYQKDPLTWENVIEVILRDYPTTKKSEDGKNDVKCNPFEEYRRENGLICKYSKKGKGTPIKSLKYYDKKLGNCIDITPEESRNKVILQSINPWRADVYFNPETLKYELMGLKYSDLSFEKGTGNYHISQEKYDAIKEKEGIGKKSEFKFTLYRNDLILIKDIASGEQEIYRFLSRTMPNVNHYVELKPYDKEKFDNVQELVEALGEADKVGRCIKGLNKPNISIYKVRTDVLGNKYFVKKEGDKPKLDFKNNKK
;
A
#
# COMPACT_ATOMS: atom_id res chain seq x y z
N MET A 1 42.69 16.27 -31.24
CA MET A 1 43.31 16.34 -29.89
C MET A 1 44.76 16.72 -30.11
N PHE A 2 45.19 17.89 -29.65
CA PHE A 2 46.51 18.43 -29.98
C PHE A 2 47.58 18.03 -28.96
N VAL A 3 48.84 17.88 -29.40
CA VAL A 3 49.99 17.61 -28.53
C VAL A 3 51.09 18.63 -28.81
N ASP A 4 51.71 19.14 -27.75
CA ASP A 4 52.84 20.06 -27.84
C ASP A 4 54.04 19.41 -28.53
N TYR A 5 54.60 20.11 -29.51
CA TYR A 5 55.75 19.69 -30.32
C TYR A 5 56.97 20.60 -30.13
N GLY A 6 56.86 21.62 -29.26
CA GLY A 6 57.90 22.62 -29.00
C GLY A 6 57.93 23.77 -30.02
N ASN A 7 58.60 24.88 -29.67
CA ASN A 7 58.76 26.07 -30.52
C ASN A 7 57.44 26.65 -31.07
N ASN A 8 56.40 26.77 -30.25
CA ASN A 8 55.06 27.24 -30.65
C ASN A 8 54.43 26.41 -31.77
N GLN A 9 54.70 25.11 -31.79
CA GLN A 9 54.11 24.16 -32.74
C GLN A 9 53.36 23.05 -32.03
N VAL A 10 52.21 22.67 -32.59
CA VAL A 10 51.36 21.60 -32.07
C VAL A 10 51.00 20.63 -33.17
N VAL A 11 50.84 19.36 -32.81
CA VAL A 11 50.44 18.30 -33.73
C VAL A 11 48.97 17.97 -33.53
N ASP A 12 48.17 18.02 -34.60
CA ASP A 12 46.83 17.44 -34.58
C ASP A 12 46.91 15.91 -34.66
N LYS A 13 46.47 15.20 -33.61
CA LYS A 13 46.46 13.73 -33.59
C LYS A 13 45.53 13.08 -34.62
N GLN A 14 44.56 13.79 -35.18
CA GLN A 14 43.66 13.25 -36.19
C GLN A 14 44.21 13.38 -37.61
N THR A 15 44.87 14.50 -37.94
CA THR A 15 45.35 14.77 -39.31
C THR A 15 46.86 14.58 -39.45
N GLY A 16 47.62 14.63 -38.35
CA GLY A 16 49.08 14.58 -38.34
C GLY A 16 49.75 15.89 -38.75
N GLU A 17 48.98 16.96 -38.95
CA GLU A 17 49.51 18.27 -39.36
C GLU A 17 50.18 19.01 -38.18
N ILE A 18 51.29 19.69 -38.49
CA ILE A 18 52.02 20.56 -37.57
C ILE A 18 51.52 21.99 -37.79
N LEU A 19 50.89 22.56 -36.77
CA LEU A 19 50.37 23.92 -36.78
C LEU A 19 51.28 24.81 -35.94
N SER A 20 51.72 25.94 -36.48
CA SER A 20 52.28 27.02 -35.67
C SER A 20 51.15 27.79 -35.02
N VAL A 21 51.08 27.75 -33.69
CA VAL A 21 50.07 28.44 -32.88
C VAL A 21 50.77 29.18 -31.76
N SER A 22 50.32 30.40 -31.49
CA SER A 22 50.81 31.16 -30.34
C SER A 22 50.46 30.46 -29.02
N ASP A 23 51.21 30.77 -27.95
CA ASP A 23 50.94 30.22 -26.61
C ASP A 23 49.51 30.50 -26.13
N ASP A 24 48.92 31.62 -26.55
CA ASP A 24 47.55 32.00 -26.20
C ASP A 24 46.51 31.19 -27.00
N GLU A 25 46.73 30.97 -28.30
CA GLU A 25 45.88 30.09 -29.13
C GLU A 25 45.96 28.62 -28.71
N TYR A 26 47.15 28.15 -28.31
CA TYR A 26 47.31 26.79 -27.78
C TYR A 26 46.54 26.61 -26.48
N LYS A 27 46.61 27.58 -25.56
CA LYS A 27 45.79 27.57 -24.34
C LYS A 27 44.31 27.54 -24.71
N GLU A 28 43.83 28.37 -25.62
CA GLU A 28 42.42 28.32 -26.03
C GLU A 28 42.01 26.95 -26.61
N LEU A 29 42.86 26.31 -27.42
CA LEU A 29 42.59 25.01 -28.05
C LEU A 29 42.64 23.83 -27.06
N VAL A 30 43.56 23.85 -26.08
CA VAL A 30 43.68 22.81 -25.06
C VAL A 30 42.65 22.99 -23.94
N PHE A 31 42.25 24.24 -23.68
CA PHE A 31 41.16 24.60 -22.77
C PHE A 31 39.79 24.69 -23.46
N GLN A 32 39.65 24.32 -24.75
CA GLN A 32 38.35 23.99 -25.35
C GLN A 32 37.77 22.82 -24.54
N PRO A 33 36.81 23.04 -23.65
CA PRO A 33 36.52 22.04 -22.66
C PRO A 33 35.65 20.95 -23.28
N PRO A 34 35.74 19.70 -22.79
CA PRO A 34 34.73 18.66 -23.06
C PRO A 34 33.33 19.06 -22.56
N TYR A 35 33.19 20.26 -21.99
CA TYR A 35 31.96 20.90 -21.53
C TYR A 35 30.86 20.85 -22.58
N GLN A 36 31.12 21.18 -23.84
CA GLN A 36 30.07 21.10 -24.86
C GLN A 36 29.60 19.64 -25.05
N GLY A 37 30.51 18.67 -25.02
CA GLY A 37 30.18 17.24 -25.05
C GLY A 37 29.36 16.81 -23.84
N PHE A 38 29.78 17.20 -22.63
CA PHE A 38 29.08 16.95 -21.38
C PHE A 38 27.65 17.54 -21.37
N VAL A 39 27.51 18.81 -21.77
CA VAL A 39 26.21 19.49 -21.89
C VAL A 39 25.33 18.81 -22.93
N ASN A 40 25.90 18.43 -24.08
CA ASN A 40 25.17 17.71 -25.13
C ASN A 40 24.69 16.34 -24.64
N THR A 41 25.51 15.60 -23.88
CA THR A 41 25.12 14.31 -23.31
C THR A 41 23.98 14.45 -22.30
N ILE A 42 24.13 15.33 -21.31
CA ILE A 42 23.10 15.52 -20.25
C ILE A 42 21.80 16.10 -20.82
N SER A 43 21.89 16.99 -21.81
CA SER A 43 20.71 17.61 -22.42
C SER A 43 20.05 16.74 -23.50
N SER A 44 20.62 15.56 -23.78
CA SER A 44 20.05 14.65 -24.77
C SER A 44 18.76 14.03 -24.24
N LYS A 45 17.75 13.90 -25.12
CA LYS A 45 16.43 13.38 -24.74
C LYS A 45 16.46 11.95 -24.18
N GLY A 46 17.45 11.15 -24.57
CA GLY A 46 17.60 9.76 -24.12
C GLY A 46 18.42 9.59 -22.84
N PHE A 47 19.03 10.66 -22.32
CA PHE A 47 19.89 10.55 -21.13
C PHE A 47 19.12 10.04 -19.90
N GLU A 48 17.90 10.54 -19.68
CA GLU A 48 17.06 10.12 -18.56
C GLU A 48 16.69 8.63 -18.64
N ASP A 49 16.47 8.11 -19.86
CA ASP A 49 16.14 6.70 -20.10
C ASP A 49 17.33 5.75 -19.83
N GLU A 50 18.57 6.26 -19.87
CA GLU A 50 19.80 5.52 -19.61
C GLU A 50 20.17 5.46 -18.11
N ILE A 51 19.51 6.26 -17.27
CA ILE A 51 19.80 6.30 -15.83
C ILE A 51 19.43 4.97 -15.17
N LEU A 52 20.39 4.42 -14.43
CA LEU A 52 20.19 3.19 -13.68
C LEU A 52 19.71 3.48 -12.25
N PHE A 53 18.69 2.75 -11.84
CA PHE A 53 18.16 2.75 -10.48
C PHE A 53 18.44 1.43 -9.77
N SER A 54 18.83 1.52 -8.51
CA SER A 54 18.97 0.39 -7.58
C SER A 54 18.19 0.68 -6.31
N TYR A 55 17.42 -0.31 -5.85
CA TYR A 55 16.61 -0.18 -4.63
C TYR A 55 17.06 -1.17 -3.57
N GLN A 56 17.28 -0.66 -2.36
CA GLN A 56 17.51 -1.54 -1.21
C GLN A 56 16.25 -2.37 -0.92
N VAL A 57 16.40 -3.68 -1.07
CA VAL A 57 15.35 -4.67 -0.77
C VAL A 57 15.19 -4.80 0.74
N ASP A 58 13.94 -4.75 1.22
CA ASP A 58 13.59 -4.94 2.63
C ASP A 58 13.08 -6.35 2.88
N SER A 59 13.99 -7.24 3.25
CA SER A 59 13.68 -8.63 3.60
C SER A 59 13.45 -8.86 5.10
N LYS A 60 13.57 -7.81 5.93
CA LYS A 60 13.53 -7.91 7.38
C LYS A 60 12.13 -8.33 7.86
N TYR A 61 12.06 -9.48 8.53
CA TYR A 61 10.87 -9.92 9.25
C TYR A 61 10.72 -9.23 10.62
N ASN A 62 9.59 -9.50 11.30
CA ASN A 62 9.26 -8.91 12.60
C ASN A 62 9.28 -7.36 12.57
N ARG A 63 8.54 -6.78 11.63
CA ARG A 63 8.14 -5.36 11.64
C ARG A 63 6.76 -5.22 12.27
N LYS A 64 6.21 -4.00 12.34
CA LYS A 64 4.82 -3.74 12.78
C LYS A 64 3.86 -4.71 12.08
N VAL A 65 3.17 -5.55 12.85
CA VAL A 65 2.33 -6.64 12.30
C VAL A 65 0.95 -6.17 11.84
N SER A 66 0.37 -5.19 12.53
CA SER A 66 -0.99 -4.68 12.28
C SER A 66 -1.16 -3.29 12.91
N ASP A 67 -2.32 -2.66 12.71
CA ASP A 67 -2.65 -1.43 13.45
C ASP A 67 -2.93 -1.72 14.93
N ALA A 68 -2.60 -0.75 15.78
CA ALA A 68 -2.73 -0.88 17.24
C ALA A 68 -4.18 -0.84 17.74
N THR A 69 -5.13 -0.39 16.92
CA THR A 69 -6.53 -0.31 17.32
C THR A 69 -7.11 -1.72 17.51
N ILE A 70 -7.59 -1.98 18.72
CA ILE A 70 -8.32 -3.20 19.07
C ILE A 70 -9.78 -3.03 18.68
N TYR A 71 -10.28 -3.87 17.78
CA TYR A 71 -11.64 -3.79 17.28
C TYR A 71 -12.53 -4.86 17.93
N SER A 72 -13.72 -4.44 18.32
CA SER A 72 -14.80 -5.34 18.71
C SER A 72 -15.60 -5.74 17.48
N THR A 73 -16.13 -6.96 17.47
CA THR A 73 -17.06 -7.43 16.43
C THR A 73 -18.45 -7.69 16.97
N ARG A 74 -19.48 -7.66 16.11
CA ARG A 74 -20.85 -8.08 16.45
C ARG A 74 -21.47 -8.76 15.25
N LYS A 75 -22.32 -9.74 15.51
CA LYS A 75 -23.18 -10.30 14.47
C LYS A 75 -24.40 -9.39 14.29
N ALA A 76 -24.73 -9.06 13.06
CA ALA A 76 -25.88 -8.24 12.71
C ALA A 76 -26.28 -8.45 11.25
N LYS A 77 -27.53 -8.08 10.93
CA LYS A 77 -28.05 -7.97 9.56
C LYS A 77 -28.22 -6.49 9.24
N ILE A 78 -27.36 -5.94 8.38
CA ILE A 78 -27.32 -4.51 8.07
C ILE A 78 -27.64 -4.28 6.60
N GLY A 79 -28.45 -3.27 6.30
CA GLY A 79 -28.85 -2.92 4.94
C GLY A 79 -29.43 -4.10 4.15
N LYS A 80 -28.77 -4.47 3.05
CA LYS A 80 -29.21 -5.52 2.11
C LYS A 80 -28.76 -6.94 2.48
N ASP A 81 -28.19 -7.13 3.66
CA ASP A 81 -27.76 -8.46 4.09
C ASP A 81 -28.94 -9.43 4.13
N LYS A 82 -28.79 -10.60 3.51
CA LYS A 82 -29.81 -11.65 3.55
C LYS A 82 -29.72 -12.49 4.83
N LYS A 83 -28.50 -12.65 5.37
CA LYS A 83 -28.18 -13.43 6.56
C LYS A 83 -27.41 -12.59 7.57
N GLU A 84 -27.31 -13.08 8.80
CA GLU A 84 -26.49 -12.45 9.83
C GLU A 84 -25.00 -12.56 9.46
N GLU A 85 -24.30 -11.43 9.48
CA GLU A 85 -22.88 -11.35 9.15
C GLU A 85 -22.10 -10.80 10.34
N THR A 86 -20.81 -11.10 10.42
CA THR A 86 -19.95 -10.52 11.47
C THR A 86 -19.43 -9.17 11.01
N TYR A 87 -19.79 -8.11 11.73
CA TYR A 87 -19.36 -6.74 11.49
C TYR A 87 -18.32 -6.30 12.52
N VAL A 88 -17.35 -5.55 12.03
CA VAL A 88 -16.37 -4.83 12.84
C VAL A 88 -17.01 -3.52 13.31
N LEU A 89 -16.90 -3.20 14.59
CA LEU A 89 -17.45 -1.98 15.15
C LEU A 89 -16.48 -0.81 15.01
N GLY A 90 -16.97 0.30 14.47
CA GLY A 90 -16.34 1.60 14.59
C GLY A 90 -16.91 2.39 15.77
N LYS A 91 -16.23 3.47 16.14
CA LYS A 91 -16.64 4.37 17.22
C LYS A 91 -16.34 5.81 16.85
N ILE A 92 -17.36 6.66 16.86
CA ILE A 92 -17.18 8.12 16.90
C ILE A 92 -16.81 8.44 18.35
N LYS A 93 -15.57 8.88 18.59
CA LYS A 93 -15.06 9.13 19.95
C LYS A 93 -15.75 10.32 20.61
N ASP A 94 -15.94 11.39 19.83
CA ASP A 94 -16.56 12.63 20.28
C ASP A 94 -17.53 13.16 19.21
N ILE A 95 -18.83 13.11 19.50
CA ILE A 95 -19.88 13.60 18.59
C ILE A 95 -19.97 15.13 18.55
N TYR A 96 -19.34 15.82 19.50
CA TYR A 96 -19.36 17.28 19.61
C TYR A 96 -18.29 17.95 18.72
N SER A 97 -17.25 17.23 18.34
CA SER A 97 -16.29 17.69 17.32
C SER A 97 -16.92 17.74 15.92
N GLN A 98 -16.51 18.71 15.09
CA GLN A 98 -17.00 18.80 13.69
C GLN A 98 -16.70 17.52 12.90
N ASN A 99 -15.48 16.97 13.02
CA ASN A 99 -15.11 15.70 12.38
C ASN A 99 -15.99 14.53 12.86
N GLY A 100 -16.36 14.52 14.14
CA GLY A 100 -17.27 13.53 14.70
C GLY A 100 -18.66 13.61 14.12
N PHE A 101 -19.21 14.83 14.00
CA PHE A 101 -20.49 15.08 13.36
C PHE A 101 -20.47 14.76 11.86
N ASP A 102 -19.43 15.15 11.14
CA ASP A 102 -19.26 14.84 9.71
C ASP A 102 -19.23 13.32 9.48
N THR A 103 -18.57 12.57 10.38
CA THR A 103 -18.57 11.10 10.36
C THR A 103 -19.96 10.54 10.67
N PHE A 104 -20.66 11.12 11.66
CA PHE A 104 -22.01 10.74 12.03
C PHE A 104 -22.99 10.93 10.86
N ILE A 105 -23.05 12.14 10.29
CA ILE A 105 -24.03 12.51 9.27
C ILE A 105 -23.81 11.71 7.97
N LYS A 106 -22.55 11.45 7.60
CA LYS A 106 -22.22 10.59 6.46
C LYS A 106 -22.77 9.17 6.62
N LYS A 107 -22.71 8.61 7.82
CA LYS A 107 -23.24 7.27 8.11
C LYS A 107 -24.75 7.27 8.27
N TYR A 108 -25.28 8.28 8.95
CA TYR A 108 -26.71 8.52 9.12
C TYR A 108 -27.45 8.60 7.78
N ASN A 109 -26.95 9.42 6.85
CA ASN A 109 -27.53 9.58 5.52
C ASN A 109 -27.41 8.33 4.66
N LYS A 110 -26.38 7.50 4.90
CA LYS A 110 -26.19 6.25 4.17
C LYS A 110 -27.15 5.17 4.66
N ASP A 111 -27.17 4.93 5.97
CA ASP A 111 -28.00 3.91 6.62
C ASP A 111 -27.99 4.11 8.14
N LYS A 112 -29.08 4.64 8.72
CA LYS A 112 -29.23 4.86 10.17
C LYS A 112 -29.10 3.56 10.98
N THR A 113 -29.46 2.42 10.39
CA THR A 113 -29.41 1.12 11.07
C THR A 113 -27.99 0.68 11.40
N GLN A 114 -26.96 1.34 10.83
CA GLN A 114 -25.56 1.13 11.19
C GLN A 114 -25.26 1.51 12.64
N PHE A 115 -26.01 2.41 13.27
CA PHE A 115 -25.76 2.79 14.66
C PHE A 115 -26.32 1.76 15.62
N LEU A 116 -25.52 1.34 16.60
CA LEU A 116 -25.97 0.40 17.62
C LEU A 116 -27.12 1.00 18.45
N MET A 117 -27.08 2.31 18.69
CA MET A 117 -28.13 3.03 19.41
C MET A 117 -29.47 2.98 18.68
N TYR A 118 -29.48 3.11 17.34
CA TYR A 118 -30.70 2.98 16.54
C TYR A 118 -31.39 1.63 16.79
N GLN A 119 -30.63 0.54 16.83
CA GLN A 119 -31.19 -0.80 16.98
C GLN A 119 -31.51 -1.19 18.43
N LYS A 120 -30.73 -0.69 19.40
CA LYS A 120 -30.77 -1.17 20.79
C LYS A 120 -31.36 -0.15 21.76
N ASP A 121 -31.53 1.09 21.34
CA ASP A 121 -32.03 2.20 22.15
C ASP A 121 -32.83 3.20 21.30
N PRO A 122 -33.91 2.76 20.64
CA PRO A 122 -34.69 3.58 19.72
C PRO A 122 -35.28 4.81 20.40
N LEU A 123 -35.62 4.73 21.69
CA LEU A 123 -36.17 5.88 22.43
C LEU A 123 -35.22 7.07 22.48
N THR A 124 -33.93 6.83 22.74
CA THR A 124 -32.91 7.90 22.69
C THR A 124 -32.68 8.37 21.26
N TRP A 125 -32.71 7.46 20.30
CA TRP A 125 -32.54 7.82 18.90
C TRP A 125 -33.65 8.79 18.43
N GLU A 126 -34.91 8.39 18.59
CA GLU A 126 -36.08 9.12 18.11
C GLU A 126 -36.36 10.40 18.91
N ASN A 127 -36.30 10.33 20.24
CA ASN A 127 -36.72 11.45 21.09
C ASN A 127 -35.58 12.42 21.48
N VAL A 128 -34.33 12.06 21.20
CA VAL A 128 -33.17 12.92 21.52
C VAL A 128 -32.37 13.25 20.28
N ILE A 129 -31.84 12.24 19.58
CA ILE A 129 -30.95 12.51 18.44
C ILE A 129 -31.69 13.13 17.27
N GLU A 130 -32.81 12.53 16.82
CA GLU A 130 -33.58 13.06 15.69
C GLU A 130 -34.15 14.45 16.00
N VAL A 131 -34.57 14.69 17.24
CA VAL A 131 -35.05 16.01 17.70
C VAL A 131 -33.93 17.06 17.58
N ILE A 132 -32.72 16.76 18.07
CA ILE A 132 -31.60 17.70 17.96
C ILE A 132 -31.24 17.96 16.49
N LEU A 133 -31.21 16.93 15.65
CA LEU A 133 -30.92 17.10 14.21
C LEU A 133 -31.98 17.92 13.48
N ARG A 134 -33.23 17.92 13.95
CA ARG A 134 -34.34 18.71 13.40
C ARG A 134 -34.28 20.17 13.85
N ASP A 135 -34.04 20.38 15.15
CA ASP A 135 -34.22 21.68 15.79
C ASP A 135 -32.94 22.54 15.77
N TYR A 136 -31.76 21.93 15.63
CA TYR A 136 -30.49 22.64 15.59
C TYR A 136 -29.90 22.71 14.17
N PRO A 137 -29.31 23.86 13.80
CA PRO A 137 -28.82 24.08 12.46
C PRO A 137 -27.52 23.30 12.18
N THR A 138 -27.30 22.99 10.90
CA THR A 138 -26.05 22.41 10.38
C THR A 138 -25.16 23.45 9.68
N THR A 139 -25.67 24.67 9.49
CA THR A 139 -24.92 25.84 9.01
C THR A 139 -25.34 27.09 9.77
N LYS A 140 -24.39 28.00 10.01
CA LYS A 140 -24.61 29.31 10.64
C LYS A 140 -23.84 30.38 9.87
N LYS A 141 -24.27 31.64 9.96
CA LYS A 141 -23.49 32.77 9.45
C LYS A 141 -22.17 32.89 10.23
N SER A 142 -21.09 33.21 9.51
CA SER A 142 -19.81 33.60 10.10
C SER A 142 -19.99 34.81 11.03
N GLU A 143 -19.04 35.06 11.93
CA GLU A 143 -19.06 36.23 12.82
C GLU A 143 -19.22 37.55 12.02
N ASP A 144 -18.61 37.63 10.84
CA ASP A 144 -18.72 38.79 9.93
C ASP A 144 -20.03 38.86 9.13
N GLY A 145 -20.93 37.89 9.29
CA GLY A 145 -22.23 37.82 8.58
C GLY A 145 -22.18 37.50 7.08
N LYS A 146 -20.97 37.33 6.49
CA LYS A 146 -20.79 37.22 5.04
C LYS A 146 -20.94 35.81 4.50
N ASN A 147 -20.43 34.80 5.21
CA ASN A 147 -20.34 33.43 4.71
C ASN A 147 -21.14 32.46 5.58
N ASP A 148 -21.65 31.40 4.97
CA ASP A 148 -22.23 30.28 5.71
C ASP A 148 -21.13 29.31 6.11
N VAL A 149 -21.02 29.06 7.41
CA VAL A 149 -20.03 28.15 8.01
C VAL A 149 -20.77 26.91 8.50
N LYS A 150 -20.18 25.73 8.28
CA LYS A 150 -20.70 24.48 8.84
C LYS A 150 -20.67 24.54 10.36
N CYS A 151 -21.76 24.09 10.98
CA CYS A 151 -21.82 23.91 12.42
C CYS A 151 -22.29 22.50 12.77
N ASN A 152 -22.04 22.10 14.01
CA ASN A 152 -22.43 20.81 14.54
C ASN A 152 -23.67 20.96 15.43
N PRO A 153 -24.85 20.45 15.01
CA PRO A 153 -26.06 20.46 15.82
C PRO A 153 -25.88 19.94 17.25
N PHE A 154 -25.04 18.91 17.44
CA PHE A 154 -24.80 18.35 18.77
C PHE A 154 -23.99 19.28 19.67
N GLU A 155 -23.06 20.06 19.11
CA GLU A 155 -22.30 21.05 19.87
C GLU A 155 -23.15 22.28 20.18
N GLU A 156 -24.00 22.71 19.26
CA GLU A 156 -24.92 23.83 19.50
C GLU A 156 -25.91 23.49 20.62
N TYR A 157 -26.51 22.29 20.59
CA TYR A 157 -27.30 21.79 21.72
C TYR A 157 -26.50 21.78 23.02
N ARG A 158 -25.23 21.33 22.96
CA ARG A 158 -24.37 21.25 24.15
C ARG A 158 -24.11 22.61 24.79
N ARG A 159 -23.93 23.66 23.99
CA ARG A 159 -23.69 25.03 24.48
C ARG A 159 -24.89 25.60 25.23
N GLU A 160 -26.10 25.26 24.79
CA GLU A 160 -27.34 25.75 25.40
C GLU A 160 -27.82 24.89 26.58
N ASN A 161 -27.70 23.56 26.47
CA ASN A 161 -28.37 22.61 27.37
C ASN A 161 -27.42 21.67 28.13
N GLY A 162 -26.12 21.74 27.85
CA GLY A 162 -25.15 20.77 28.35
C GLY A 162 -25.12 19.47 27.54
N LEU A 163 -24.40 18.46 28.03
CA LEU A 163 -24.19 17.21 27.29
C LEU A 163 -25.52 16.51 26.95
N ILE A 164 -25.62 16.02 25.72
CA ILE A 164 -26.75 15.19 25.27
C ILE A 164 -26.81 13.96 26.17
N CYS A 165 -27.94 13.72 26.81
CA CYS A 165 -28.15 12.58 27.70
C CYS A 165 -29.06 11.54 27.06
N LYS A 166 -28.87 10.27 27.46
CA LYS A 166 -29.76 9.16 27.08
C LYS A 166 -31.20 9.48 27.51
N TYR A 167 -32.20 9.05 26.73
CA TYR A 167 -33.59 9.22 27.13
C TYR A 167 -33.87 8.57 28.49
N SER A 168 -34.57 9.31 29.36
CA SER A 168 -35.08 8.79 30.63
C SER A 168 -36.31 9.57 31.07
N LYS A 169 -37.29 8.90 31.67
CA LYS A 169 -38.55 9.52 32.12
C LYS A 169 -38.37 10.64 33.15
N LYS A 170 -37.27 10.58 33.94
CA LYS A 170 -36.98 11.51 35.05
C LYS A 170 -35.81 12.44 34.76
N GLY A 171 -35.33 12.53 33.51
CA GLY A 171 -34.19 13.38 33.14
C GLY A 171 -32.83 12.96 33.73
N LYS A 172 -32.69 11.74 34.25
CA LYS A 172 -31.45 11.19 34.84
C LYS A 172 -30.67 10.32 33.85
N GLY A 173 -30.73 10.65 32.56
CA GLY A 173 -30.02 9.95 31.50
C GLY A 173 -28.51 10.14 31.63
N THR A 174 -27.73 9.13 31.23
CA THR A 174 -26.27 9.28 31.20
C THR A 174 -25.83 10.09 29.98
N PRO A 175 -24.76 10.90 30.10
CA PRO A 175 -24.24 11.67 28.97
C PRO A 175 -23.72 10.79 27.83
N ILE A 176 -24.03 11.21 26.60
CA ILE A 176 -23.59 10.60 25.35
C ILE A 176 -22.42 11.42 24.82
N LYS A 177 -21.25 10.79 24.74
CA LYS A 177 -20.05 11.38 24.11
C LYS A 177 -19.66 10.65 22.83
N SER A 178 -19.97 9.36 22.76
CA SER A 178 -19.52 8.48 21.69
C SER A 178 -20.66 7.64 21.15
N LEU A 179 -20.60 7.32 19.86
CA LEU A 179 -21.53 6.42 19.21
C LEU A 179 -20.77 5.28 18.52
N LYS A 180 -21.14 4.04 18.82
CA LYS A 180 -20.64 2.86 18.11
C LYS A 180 -21.55 2.55 16.92
N TYR A 181 -20.95 2.06 15.85
CA TYR A 181 -21.66 1.68 14.63
C TYR A 181 -21.03 0.44 13.99
N TYR A 182 -21.83 -0.30 13.22
CA TYR A 182 -21.36 -1.38 12.36
C TYR A 182 -20.63 -0.77 11.16
N ASP A 183 -19.32 -1.00 11.04
CA ASP A 183 -18.49 -0.33 10.02
C ASP A 183 -18.41 -1.14 8.73
N LYS A 184 -17.70 -2.27 8.78
CA LYS A 184 -17.47 -3.17 7.65
C LYS A 184 -17.58 -4.62 8.08
N LYS A 185 -17.89 -5.50 7.14
CA LYS A 185 -17.86 -6.95 7.37
C LYS A 185 -16.44 -7.37 7.76
N LEU A 186 -16.35 -8.34 8.67
CA LEU A 186 -15.08 -8.89 9.11
C LEU A 186 -14.40 -9.57 7.92
N GLY A 187 -13.20 -9.08 7.58
CA GLY A 187 -12.32 -9.69 6.60
C GLY A 187 -11.07 -10.25 7.28
N ASN A 188 -9.94 -10.18 6.59
CA ASN A 188 -8.65 -10.62 7.11
C ASN A 188 -8.25 -9.86 8.40
N CYS A 189 -7.95 -10.59 9.47
CA CYS A 189 -7.63 -10.04 10.79
C CYS A 189 -6.68 -10.95 11.59
N ILE A 190 -6.07 -10.41 12.65
CA ILE A 190 -5.44 -11.20 13.71
C ILE A 190 -6.47 -11.35 14.83
N ASP A 191 -6.76 -12.59 15.23
CA ASP A 191 -7.68 -12.90 16.33
C ASP A 191 -6.93 -12.77 17.67
N ILE A 192 -7.43 -11.91 18.55
CA ILE A 192 -6.90 -11.67 19.89
C ILE A 192 -8.03 -11.78 20.93
N THR A 193 -9.04 -12.60 20.63
CA THR A 193 -10.25 -12.74 21.45
C THR A 193 -9.91 -13.30 22.84
N PRO A 194 -10.22 -12.56 23.91
CA PRO A 194 -10.15 -13.09 25.28
C PRO A 194 -11.17 -14.20 25.50
N GLU A 195 -10.88 -15.15 26.38
CA GLU A 195 -11.75 -16.31 26.66
C GLU A 195 -13.14 -15.89 27.17
N GLU A 196 -13.22 -14.81 27.95
CA GLU A 196 -14.46 -14.27 28.51
C GLU A 196 -15.29 -13.46 27.51
N SER A 197 -14.75 -13.19 26.32
CA SER A 197 -15.42 -12.32 25.35
C SER A 197 -16.52 -13.06 24.59
N ARG A 198 -17.73 -12.51 24.65
CA ARG A 198 -18.90 -13.02 23.89
C ARG A 198 -18.78 -12.84 22.38
N ASN A 199 -17.85 -12.02 21.92
CA ASN A 199 -17.64 -11.73 20.50
C ASN A 199 -16.15 -11.65 20.18
N LYS A 200 -15.79 -11.85 18.91
CA LYS A 200 -14.39 -11.75 18.50
C LYS A 200 -13.82 -10.36 18.75
N VAL A 201 -12.58 -10.32 19.21
CA VAL A 201 -11.75 -9.13 19.36
C VAL A 201 -10.56 -9.30 18.44
N ILE A 202 -10.32 -8.30 17.58
CA ILE A 202 -9.43 -8.47 16.44
C ILE A 202 -8.56 -7.25 16.18
N LEU A 203 -7.41 -7.48 15.55
CA LEU A 203 -6.57 -6.44 14.93
C LEU A 203 -6.74 -6.45 13.41
N GLN A 204 -6.62 -5.28 12.77
CA GLN A 204 -6.79 -5.09 11.32
C GLN A 204 -5.55 -4.50 10.66
N SER A 205 -5.59 -4.34 9.33
CA SER A 205 -4.48 -3.80 8.54
C SER A 205 -3.21 -4.64 8.68
N ILE A 206 -3.34 -5.96 8.48
CA ILE A 206 -2.23 -6.89 8.64
C ILE A 206 -1.17 -6.64 7.56
N ASN A 207 0.04 -6.31 8.00
CA ASN A 207 1.13 -5.90 7.11
C ASN A 207 1.79 -7.12 6.42
N PRO A 208 2.01 -7.04 5.10
CA PRO A 208 2.69 -8.07 4.32
C PRO A 208 4.21 -8.04 4.57
N TRP A 209 4.84 -9.20 4.47
CA TRP A 209 6.30 -9.36 4.57
C TRP A 209 6.92 -9.68 3.21
N ARG A 210 6.46 -10.74 2.54
CA ARG A 210 6.97 -11.18 1.24
C ARG A 210 5.90 -11.90 0.44
N ALA A 211 6.16 -12.15 -0.84
CA ALA A 211 5.37 -13.07 -1.64
C ALA A 211 6.26 -14.16 -2.25
N ASP A 212 5.78 -15.39 -2.24
CA ASP A 212 6.43 -16.52 -2.90
C ASP A 212 5.70 -16.80 -4.22
N VAL A 213 6.46 -16.77 -5.32
CA VAL A 213 5.94 -16.89 -6.69
C VAL A 213 6.12 -18.32 -7.18
N TYR A 214 5.02 -18.89 -7.64
CA TYR A 214 4.95 -20.21 -8.23
C TYR A 214 4.52 -20.12 -9.69
N PHE A 215 4.80 -21.17 -10.46
CA PHE A 215 4.24 -21.36 -11.79
C PHE A 215 3.56 -22.72 -11.86
N ASN A 216 2.35 -22.75 -12.38
CA ASN A 216 1.61 -23.97 -12.56
C ASN A 216 1.78 -24.47 -14.01
N PRO A 217 2.46 -25.61 -14.23
CA PRO A 217 2.69 -26.13 -15.57
C PRO A 217 1.42 -26.63 -16.26
N GLU A 218 0.34 -26.92 -15.53
CA GLU A 218 -0.94 -27.36 -16.11
C GLU A 218 -1.76 -26.19 -16.63
N THR A 219 -1.77 -25.07 -15.90
CA THR A 219 -2.55 -23.88 -16.31
C THR A 219 -1.72 -22.86 -17.09
N LEU A 220 -0.40 -23.01 -17.11
CA LEU A 220 0.58 -22.09 -17.68
C LEU A 220 0.48 -20.67 -17.12
N LYS A 221 0.15 -20.57 -15.81
CA LYS A 221 -0.03 -19.29 -15.11
C LYS A 221 0.85 -19.21 -13.87
N TYR A 222 1.20 -17.98 -13.51
CA TYR A 222 1.84 -17.68 -12.24
C TYR A 222 0.82 -17.67 -11.10
N GLU A 223 1.23 -18.21 -9.96
CA GLU A 223 0.43 -18.26 -8.73
C GLU A 223 1.25 -17.64 -7.61
N LEU A 224 0.70 -16.61 -6.96
CA LEU A 224 1.42 -15.85 -5.95
C LEU A 224 0.77 -16.05 -4.59
N MET A 225 1.60 -16.38 -3.60
CA MET A 225 1.23 -16.55 -2.20
C MET A 225 1.85 -15.43 -1.38
N GLY A 226 1.05 -14.72 -0.56
CA GLY A 226 1.57 -13.70 0.34
C GLY A 226 1.80 -14.22 1.74
N LEU A 227 2.96 -13.91 2.32
CA LEU A 227 3.23 -14.09 3.74
C LEU A 227 3.19 -12.73 4.45
N LYS A 228 2.60 -12.70 5.63
CA LYS A 228 2.49 -11.54 6.51
C LYS A 228 3.44 -11.67 7.68
N TYR A 229 3.78 -10.55 8.31
CA TYR A 229 4.62 -10.59 9.51
C TYR A 229 3.99 -11.43 10.64
N SER A 230 2.66 -11.40 10.77
CA SER A 230 1.90 -12.19 11.74
C SER A 230 1.85 -13.70 11.46
N ASP A 231 2.29 -14.12 10.28
CA ASP A 231 2.35 -15.55 9.96
C ASP A 231 3.57 -16.22 10.62
N LEU A 232 4.54 -15.41 11.05
CA LEU A 232 5.72 -15.86 11.79
C LEU A 232 5.49 -15.63 13.29
N SER A 233 6.02 -16.51 14.11
CA SER A 233 5.89 -16.44 15.56
C SER A 233 7.08 -17.08 16.25
N PHE A 234 7.22 -16.81 17.55
CA PHE A 234 8.15 -17.54 18.40
C PHE A 234 7.59 -18.93 18.69
N GLU A 235 8.38 -19.95 18.36
CA GLU A 235 8.07 -21.34 18.72
C GLU A 235 8.25 -21.53 20.22
N LYS A 236 7.24 -22.14 20.85
CA LYS A 236 7.25 -22.45 22.28
C LYS A 236 8.33 -23.51 22.55
N GLY A 237 9.15 -23.29 23.57
CA GLY A 237 10.22 -24.21 23.97
C GLY A 237 11.57 -23.85 23.34
N THR A 238 11.66 -23.68 22.02
CA THR A 238 12.92 -23.31 21.35
C THR A 238 13.20 -21.80 21.39
N GLY A 239 12.14 -20.98 21.39
CA GLY A 239 12.26 -19.52 21.25
C GLY A 239 12.66 -19.08 19.84
N ASN A 240 12.65 -19.97 18.85
CA ASN A 240 13.02 -19.63 17.49
C ASN A 240 11.89 -18.84 16.81
N TYR A 241 12.23 -17.77 16.09
CA TYR A 241 11.26 -17.02 15.30
C TYR A 241 11.14 -17.61 13.90
N HIS A 242 10.05 -18.32 13.60
CA HIS A 242 9.85 -18.96 12.30
C HIS A 242 8.38 -19.14 11.91
N ILE A 243 8.15 -19.76 10.75
CA ILE A 243 6.87 -20.32 10.32
C ILE A 243 7.05 -21.84 10.20
N SER A 244 6.08 -22.64 10.67
CA SER A 244 6.10 -24.09 10.48
C SER A 244 5.69 -24.46 9.06
N GLN A 245 6.15 -25.62 8.57
CA GLN A 245 5.77 -26.12 7.25
C GLN A 245 4.25 -26.29 7.13
N GLU A 246 3.59 -26.82 8.16
CA GLU A 246 2.13 -26.97 8.22
C GLU A 246 1.39 -25.63 8.04
N LYS A 247 1.84 -24.58 8.73
CA LYS A 247 1.23 -23.24 8.61
C LYS A 247 1.49 -22.63 7.24
N TYR A 248 2.68 -22.84 6.69
CA TYR A 248 3.01 -22.41 5.33
C TYR A 248 2.12 -23.10 4.29
N ASP A 249 1.94 -24.42 4.40
CA ASP A 249 1.13 -25.20 3.47
C ASP A 249 -0.36 -24.86 3.56
N ALA A 250 -0.87 -24.57 4.76
CA ALA A 250 -2.24 -24.06 4.94
C ALA A 250 -2.45 -22.69 4.27
N ILE A 251 -1.45 -21.80 4.31
CA ILE A 251 -1.49 -20.51 3.58
C ILE A 251 -1.43 -20.77 2.07
N LYS A 252 -0.57 -21.70 1.64
CA LYS A 252 -0.41 -22.09 0.23
C LYS A 252 -1.73 -22.59 -0.37
N GLU A 253 -2.44 -23.45 0.35
CA GLU A 253 -3.77 -23.93 -0.06
C GLU A 253 -4.80 -22.79 -0.09
N LYS A 254 -4.85 -21.96 0.96
CA LYS A 254 -5.78 -20.83 1.05
C LYS A 254 -5.60 -19.78 -0.05
N GLU A 255 -4.35 -19.49 -0.41
CA GLU A 255 -4.00 -18.56 -1.50
C GLU A 255 -4.15 -19.19 -2.89
N GLY A 256 -4.58 -20.46 -2.98
CA GLY A 256 -4.91 -21.14 -4.23
C GLY A 256 -3.71 -21.56 -5.05
N ILE A 257 -2.60 -21.93 -4.41
CA ILE A 257 -1.42 -22.45 -5.13
C ILE A 257 -1.62 -23.94 -5.44
N GLY A 258 -1.48 -24.31 -6.71
CA GLY A 258 -1.62 -25.68 -7.18
C GLY A 258 -0.63 -26.64 -6.55
N LYS A 259 -1.06 -27.90 -6.37
CA LYS A 259 -0.20 -28.96 -5.78
C LYS A 259 1.04 -29.26 -6.62
N LYS A 260 0.92 -29.15 -7.94
CA LYS A 260 2.00 -29.36 -8.93
C LYS A 260 2.74 -28.07 -9.29
N SER A 261 2.39 -26.95 -8.67
CA SER A 261 3.01 -25.67 -8.97
C SER A 261 4.43 -25.63 -8.44
N GLU A 262 5.34 -25.19 -9.30
CA GLU A 262 6.76 -25.12 -9.04
C GLU A 262 7.12 -23.77 -8.44
N PHE A 263 7.89 -23.77 -7.36
CA PHE A 263 8.46 -22.53 -6.83
C PHE A 263 9.42 -21.92 -7.87
N LYS A 264 9.30 -20.61 -8.07
CA LYS A 264 10.19 -19.83 -8.94
C LYS A 264 11.10 -18.95 -8.12
N PHE A 265 10.56 -17.98 -7.38
CA PHE A 265 11.36 -17.05 -6.59
C PHE A 265 10.51 -16.36 -5.52
N THR A 266 11.18 -15.76 -4.54
CA THR A 266 10.57 -14.93 -3.50
C THR A 266 10.74 -13.45 -3.83
N LEU A 267 9.69 -12.66 -3.61
CA LEU A 267 9.67 -11.20 -3.75
C LEU A 267 9.47 -10.54 -2.39
N TYR A 268 10.43 -9.72 -1.99
CA TYR A 268 10.35 -8.82 -0.85
C TYR A 268 10.06 -7.39 -1.32
N ARG A 269 9.71 -6.50 -0.39
CA ARG A 269 9.49 -5.09 -0.71
C ARG A 269 10.74 -4.51 -1.38
N ASN A 270 10.50 -3.81 -2.48
CA ASN A 270 11.48 -3.22 -3.40
C ASN A 270 12.27 -4.20 -4.28
N ASP A 271 12.01 -5.51 -4.25
CA ASP A 271 12.51 -6.38 -5.31
C ASP A 271 11.99 -5.90 -6.67
N LEU A 272 12.84 -5.94 -7.69
CA LEU A 272 12.44 -5.60 -9.05
C LEU A 272 11.87 -6.84 -9.75
N ILE A 273 10.87 -6.64 -10.58
CA ILE A 273 10.26 -7.68 -11.41
C ILE A 273 10.16 -7.18 -12.84
N LEU A 274 10.53 -8.03 -13.79
CA LEU A 274 10.26 -7.81 -15.22
C LEU A 274 8.99 -8.57 -15.56
N ILE A 275 8.01 -7.88 -16.13
CA ILE A 275 6.80 -8.50 -16.68
C ILE A 275 6.85 -8.33 -18.19
N LYS A 276 6.71 -9.44 -18.91
CA LYS A 276 6.62 -9.49 -20.36
C LYS A 276 5.23 -9.95 -20.76
N ASP A 277 4.60 -9.23 -21.68
CA ASP A 277 3.47 -9.72 -22.43
C ASP A 277 3.99 -10.54 -23.62
N ILE A 278 3.60 -11.81 -23.69
CA ILE A 278 4.06 -12.73 -24.74
C ILE A 278 3.33 -12.44 -26.07
N ALA A 279 2.11 -11.89 -26.03
CA ALA A 279 1.32 -11.62 -27.22
C ALA A 279 1.80 -10.37 -27.96
N SER A 280 2.02 -9.27 -27.25
CA SER A 280 2.49 -8.01 -27.84
C SER A 280 4.02 -7.90 -27.90
N GLY A 281 4.74 -8.67 -27.08
CA GLY A 281 6.20 -8.56 -26.94
C GLY A 281 6.65 -7.42 -26.03
N GLU A 282 5.72 -6.63 -25.49
CA GLU A 282 5.99 -5.57 -24.54
C GLU A 282 6.57 -6.11 -23.24
N GLN A 283 7.48 -5.35 -22.63
CA GLN A 283 8.03 -5.69 -21.33
C GLN A 283 8.39 -4.44 -20.55
N GLU A 284 8.19 -4.49 -19.24
CA GLU A 284 8.51 -3.38 -18.34
C GLU A 284 8.98 -3.91 -16.99
N ILE A 285 9.88 -3.15 -16.36
CA ILE A 285 10.37 -3.43 -15.01
C ILE A 285 9.54 -2.64 -14.01
N TYR A 286 9.09 -3.34 -12.97
CA TYR A 286 8.39 -2.77 -11.84
C TYR A 286 9.11 -3.08 -10.54
N ARG A 287 8.79 -2.32 -9.51
CA ARG A 287 9.23 -2.55 -8.16
C ARG A 287 8.09 -3.14 -7.33
N PHE A 288 8.33 -4.29 -6.72
CA PHE A 288 7.35 -5.02 -5.93
C PHE A 288 7.09 -4.32 -4.59
N LEU A 289 5.81 -4.10 -4.26
CA LEU A 289 5.44 -3.63 -2.92
C LEU A 289 4.96 -4.79 -2.03
N SER A 290 3.89 -5.49 -2.46
CA SER A 290 3.33 -6.60 -1.68
C SER A 290 2.29 -7.42 -2.45
N ARG A 291 1.95 -8.61 -1.93
CA ARG A 291 0.67 -9.28 -2.19
C ARG A 291 -0.44 -8.48 -1.50
N THR A 292 -1.43 -8.01 -2.27
CA THR A 292 -2.52 -7.13 -1.80
C THR A 292 -3.89 -7.72 -2.13
N MET A 293 -4.97 -7.23 -1.51
CA MET A 293 -6.33 -7.80 -1.68
C MET A 293 -6.41 -9.29 -1.26
N PRO A 294 -6.37 -9.61 0.04
CA PRO A 294 -6.37 -11.00 0.52
C PRO A 294 -7.58 -11.85 0.10
N ASN A 295 -8.69 -11.21 -0.31
CA ASN A 295 -9.90 -11.90 -0.77
C ASN A 295 -9.88 -12.22 -2.27
N VAL A 296 -8.83 -11.78 -3.00
CA VAL A 296 -8.67 -12.01 -4.43
C VAL A 296 -7.27 -12.57 -4.64
N ASN A 297 -7.16 -13.82 -5.10
CA ASN A 297 -5.88 -14.52 -5.21
C ASN A 297 -4.95 -13.85 -6.23
N HIS A 298 -3.64 -13.95 -5.97
CA HIS A 298 -2.57 -13.58 -6.91
C HIS A 298 -2.52 -12.10 -7.33
N TYR A 299 -3.20 -11.22 -6.59
CA TYR A 299 -3.10 -9.76 -6.77
C TYR A 299 -1.92 -9.17 -6.02
N VAL A 300 -1.18 -8.29 -6.68
CA VAL A 300 -0.03 -7.58 -6.12
C VAL A 300 -0.20 -6.09 -6.30
N GLU A 301 0.53 -5.34 -5.48
CA GLU A 301 0.75 -3.91 -5.69
C GLU A 301 2.18 -3.70 -6.19
N LEU A 302 2.29 -2.96 -7.30
CA LEU A 302 3.53 -2.61 -7.96
C LEU A 302 3.77 -1.10 -7.89
N LYS A 303 5.04 -0.74 -7.99
CA LYS A 303 5.55 0.64 -8.06
C LYS A 303 6.39 0.79 -9.33
N PRO A 304 6.52 2.00 -9.87
CA PRO A 304 7.39 2.23 -11.03
C PRO A 304 8.86 2.01 -10.67
N TYR A 305 9.67 1.77 -11.70
CA TYR A 305 11.11 1.53 -11.61
C TYR A 305 11.92 2.81 -11.39
N ASP A 306 11.47 3.93 -11.93
CA ASP A 306 12.20 5.20 -12.06
C ASP A 306 11.69 6.28 -11.09
N LYS A 307 10.53 6.08 -10.45
CA LYS A 307 9.89 7.07 -9.58
C LYS A 307 9.17 6.48 -8.36
N GLU A 308 8.63 7.35 -7.51
CA GLU A 308 8.00 6.93 -6.24
C GLU A 308 6.63 6.27 -6.44
N LYS A 309 5.81 6.82 -7.34
CA LYS A 309 4.43 6.41 -7.64
C LYS A 309 4.12 6.60 -9.12
N PHE A 310 3.18 5.83 -9.65
CA PHE A 310 2.69 6.04 -11.01
C PHE A 310 1.92 7.35 -11.09
N ASP A 311 1.87 7.90 -12.30
CA ASP A 311 0.95 8.98 -12.60
C ASP A 311 -0.49 8.45 -12.65
N ASN A 312 -1.46 9.36 -12.54
CA ASN A 312 -2.87 8.98 -12.57
C ASN A 312 -3.19 8.40 -13.94
N VAL A 313 -3.70 7.16 -13.99
CA VAL A 313 -4.07 6.51 -15.25
C VAL A 313 -2.86 6.33 -16.19
N GLN A 314 -1.66 6.14 -15.64
CA GLN A 314 -0.48 5.83 -16.45
C GLN A 314 -0.64 4.47 -17.14
N GLU A 315 -0.37 4.42 -18.45
CA GLU A 315 -0.29 3.18 -19.22
C GLU A 315 0.87 2.30 -18.73
N LEU A 316 0.66 1.00 -18.72
CA LEU A 316 1.63 -0.04 -18.39
C LEU A 316 1.69 -1.01 -19.58
N VAL A 317 2.47 -2.08 -19.48
CA VAL A 317 2.39 -3.18 -20.46
C VAL A 317 0.95 -3.64 -20.65
N GLU A 318 0.58 -3.97 -21.89
CA GLU A 318 -0.79 -4.30 -22.29
C GLU A 318 -1.45 -5.34 -21.37
N ALA A 319 -0.73 -6.41 -21.01
CA ALA A 319 -1.17 -7.42 -20.05
C ALA A 319 -1.66 -6.85 -18.70
N LEU A 320 -1.20 -5.67 -18.29
CA LEU A 320 -1.58 -5.01 -17.04
C LEU A 320 -2.56 -3.85 -17.25
N GLY A 321 -2.63 -3.22 -18.43
CA GLY A 321 -3.48 -2.05 -18.69
C GLY A 321 -2.97 -0.81 -17.93
N GLU A 322 -3.85 -0.03 -17.30
CA GLU A 322 -3.45 1.26 -16.70
C GLU A 322 -3.38 1.25 -15.16
N ALA A 323 -2.60 2.15 -14.56
CA ALA A 323 -2.68 2.46 -13.13
C ALA A 323 -4.04 3.07 -12.73
N ASP A 324 -4.40 3.02 -11.44
CA ASP A 324 -5.66 3.61 -10.98
C ASP A 324 -5.62 5.17 -10.98
N LYS A 325 -6.78 5.79 -10.74
CA LYS A 325 -6.95 7.25 -10.72
C LYS A 325 -6.14 7.98 -9.63
N VAL A 326 -5.48 7.25 -8.74
CA VAL A 326 -4.62 7.78 -7.68
C VAL A 326 -3.18 7.28 -7.78
N GLY A 327 -2.79 6.70 -8.93
CA GLY A 327 -1.43 6.27 -9.21
C GLY A 327 -1.01 4.96 -8.53
N ARG A 328 -1.96 4.11 -8.13
CA ARG A 328 -1.67 2.76 -7.62
C ARG A 328 -1.82 1.72 -8.72
N CYS A 329 -0.83 0.84 -8.82
CA CYS A 329 -0.86 -0.31 -9.71
C CYS A 329 -1.18 -1.58 -8.91
N ILE A 330 -2.47 -1.94 -8.83
CA ILE A 330 -2.95 -3.16 -8.18
C ILE A 330 -3.43 -4.12 -9.27
N LYS A 331 -2.68 -5.20 -9.52
CA LYS A 331 -2.90 -6.10 -10.66
C LYS A 331 -2.82 -7.56 -10.25
N GLY A 332 -3.69 -8.38 -10.86
CA GLY A 332 -3.61 -9.83 -10.78
C GLY A 332 -2.58 -10.36 -11.76
N LEU A 333 -1.63 -11.16 -11.29
CA LEU A 333 -0.57 -11.76 -12.12
C LEU A 333 -0.86 -13.22 -12.51
N ASN A 334 -2.00 -13.78 -12.10
CA ASN A 334 -2.47 -15.08 -12.60
C ASN A 334 -3.16 -14.90 -13.97
N LYS A 335 -2.38 -14.47 -14.96
CA LYS A 335 -2.85 -14.28 -16.34
C LYS A 335 -2.13 -15.26 -17.27
N PRO A 336 -2.80 -15.75 -18.34
CA PRO A 336 -2.09 -16.43 -19.42
C PRO A 336 -1.20 -15.44 -20.17
N ASN A 337 -0.27 -15.95 -20.99
CA ASN A 337 0.55 -15.16 -21.90
C ASN A 337 1.41 -14.07 -21.25
N ILE A 338 1.78 -14.23 -19.98
CA ILE A 338 2.78 -13.35 -19.35
C ILE A 338 4.00 -14.16 -18.91
N SER A 339 5.17 -13.52 -18.96
CA SER A 339 6.41 -14.04 -18.37
C SER A 339 6.89 -13.10 -17.29
N ILE A 340 7.20 -13.62 -16.11
CA ILE A 340 7.64 -12.85 -14.94
C ILE A 340 9.00 -13.35 -14.49
N TYR A 341 9.98 -12.43 -14.44
CA TYR A 341 11.31 -12.68 -13.87
C TYR A 341 11.55 -11.75 -12.70
N LYS A 342 12.22 -12.25 -11.67
CA LYS A 342 12.82 -11.37 -10.66
C LYS A 342 14.05 -10.70 -11.27
N VAL A 343 14.27 -9.44 -10.94
CA VAL A 343 15.45 -8.68 -11.36
C VAL A 343 16.21 -8.27 -10.11
N ARG A 344 17.50 -8.59 -10.06
CA ARG A 344 18.41 -8.12 -9.02
C ARG A 344 19.27 -7.02 -9.59
N THR A 345 19.60 -6.04 -8.78
CA THR A 345 20.61 -5.04 -9.10
C THR A 345 21.75 -5.13 -8.12
N ASP A 346 22.96 -4.80 -8.57
CA ASP A 346 23.99 -4.36 -7.65
C ASP A 346 23.68 -2.93 -7.16
N VAL A 347 24.55 -2.37 -6.30
CA VAL A 347 24.35 -1.01 -5.77
C VAL A 347 24.47 0.09 -6.84
N LEU A 348 24.99 -0.24 -8.03
CA LEU A 348 25.16 0.69 -9.16
C LEU A 348 23.99 0.61 -10.16
N GLY A 349 23.08 -0.34 -9.98
CA GLY A 349 21.89 -0.50 -10.84
C GLY A 349 22.09 -1.47 -12.01
N ASN A 350 23.21 -2.20 -12.07
CA ASN A 350 23.43 -3.23 -13.08
C ASN A 350 22.46 -4.39 -12.87
N LYS A 351 21.68 -4.74 -13.89
CA LYS A 351 20.54 -5.65 -13.79
C LYS A 351 20.91 -7.11 -14.07
N TYR A 352 20.41 -8.04 -13.26
CA TYR A 352 20.57 -9.49 -13.41
C TYR A 352 19.21 -10.20 -13.31
N PHE A 353 18.84 -10.95 -14.34
CA PHE A 353 17.54 -11.60 -14.43
C PHE A 353 17.54 -12.99 -13.80
N VAL A 354 16.59 -13.24 -12.90
CA VAL A 354 16.43 -14.48 -12.14
C VAL A 354 15.09 -15.12 -12.50
N LYS A 355 15.14 -16.22 -13.25
CA LYS A 355 13.95 -16.99 -13.65
C LYS A 355 13.51 -18.01 -12.60
N LYS A 356 14.47 -18.56 -11.85
CA LYS A 356 14.27 -19.51 -10.76
C LYS A 356 15.39 -19.32 -9.72
N GLU A 357 15.03 -19.13 -8.45
CA GLU A 357 15.98 -19.02 -7.32
C GLU A 357 16.36 -20.38 -6.74
N GLY A 358 15.48 -21.38 -6.82
CA GLY A 358 15.70 -22.72 -6.30
C GLY A 358 14.46 -23.60 -6.42
N ASP A 359 14.51 -24.83 -5.89
CA ASP A 359 13.39 -25.78 -5.99
C ASP A 359 12.31 -25.58 -4.91
N LYS A 360 12.69 -24.99 -3.78
CA LYS A 360 11.80 -24.74 -2.64
C LYS A 360 12.00 -23.32 -2.10
N PRO A 361 10.95 -22.72 -1.51
CA PRO A 361 11.06 -21.44 -0.81
C PRO A 361 12.01 -21.58 0.39
N LYS A 362 12.76 -20.52 0.69
CA LYS A 362 13.62 -20.48 1.86
C LYS A 362 12.80 -20.14 3.12
N LEU A 363 12.74 -21.09 4.06
CA LEU A 363 12.01 -20.96 5.33
C LEU A 363 12.93 -21.01 6.56
N ASP A 364 14.24 -21.19 6.38
CA ASP A 364 15.20 -21.19 7.48
C ASP A 364 15.60 -19.76 7.85
N PHE A 365 15.21 -19.35 9.05
CA PHE A 365 15.58 -18.06 9.64
C PHE A 365 16.83 -18.25 10.49
N LYS A 366 17.95 -17.66 10.07
CA LYS A 366 19.14 -17.62 10.92
C LYS A 366 18.82 -16.78 12.14
N ASN A 367 18.64 -17.42 13.30
CA ASN A 367 18.70 -16.74 14.57
C ASN A 367 20.16 -16.36 14.80
N ASN A 368 20.52 -15.14 14.42
CA ASN A 368 21.76 -14.54 14.90
C ASN A 368 21.58 -14.39 16.41
N LYS A 369 22.02 -15.39 17.18
CA LYS A 369 22.31 -15.23 18.60
C LYS A 369 23.32 -14.09 18.69
N LYS A 370 22.87 -12.94 19.18
CA LYS A 370 23.77 -11.89 19.65
C LYS A 370 24.23 -12.27 21.05
#